data_AF-A0A5V6DMN3-F1
#
_entry.id   AF-A0A5V6DMN3-F1
#
_cell.length_a   1.000
_cell.length_b   1.000
_cell.length_c   1.000
_cell.angle_alpha   90.00
_cell.angle_beta   90.00
_cell.angle_gamma   90.00
#
_symmetry.space_group_name_H-M   'P 1'
#
loop_
_entity.id
_entity.type
_entity.pdbx_description
1 polymer ?
#
loop_
_entity_poly.entity_id
_entity_poly.type
_entity_poly.pdbx_seq_one_letter_code
_entity_poly.pdbx_strand_id
1 'polypeptide(L)' 'MRKTWFLHPNCTTEEADELEKQYRRRGVKTERSLNHDCIHWTVSALLPEFGHVPVRRRTCSYLK' A
#
# COMPACT_ATOMS: atom_id res chain seq x y z
N MET A 1 8.86 16.52 -3.32
CA MET A 1 7.91 15.45 -2.95
C MET A 1 8.65 14.13 -3.04
N ARG A 2 8.83 13.41 -1.93
CA ARG A 2 9.45 12.08 -1.96
C ARG A 2 8.39 11.06 -2.40
N LYS A 3 8.78 10.14 -3.28
CA LYS A 3 7.94 9.01 -3.69
C LYS A 3 8.56 7.77 -3.08
N THR A 4 7.76 7.00 -2.38
CA THR A 4 8.17 5.73 -1.79
C THR A 4 7.40 4.60 -2.46
N TRP A 5 8.02 3.43 -2.46
CA TRP A 5 7.38 2.21 -2.90
C TRP A 5 6.60 1.61 -1.74
N PHE A 6 5.28 1.56 -1.87
CA PHE A 6 4.43 0.85 -0.92
C PHE A 6 4.35 -0.61 -1.35
N LEU A 7 4.78 -1.52 -0.48
CA LEU A 7 4.85 -2.95 -0.74
C LEU A 7 3.65 -3.64 -0.10
N HIS A 8 2.91 -4.39 -0.90
CA HIS A 8 1.89 -5.34 -0.47
C HIS A 8 2.43 -6.76 -0.65
N PRO A 9 3.03 -7.36 0.39
CA PRO A 9 3.49 -8.74 0.34
C PRO A 9 2.31 -9.71 0.46
N ASN A 10 2.49 -10.93 -0.06
CA ASN A 10 1.58 -12.06 0.11
C ASN A 10 0.17 -11.87 -0.48
N CYS A 11 0.02 -11.09 -1.54
CA CYS A 11 -1.25 -10.95 -2.24
C CYS A 11 -1.55 -12.17 -3.11
N THR A 12 -2.81 -12.57 -3.18
CA THR A 12 -3.31 -13.49 -4.20
C THR A 12 -3.36 -12.83 -5.58
N THR A 13 -3.52 -13.62 -6.64
CA THR A 13 -3.61 -13.11 -8.01
C THR A 13 -4.79 -12.15 -8.19
N GLU A 14 -5.93 -12.42 -7.56
CA GLU A 14 -7.13 -11.57 -7.63
C GLU A 14 -6.91 -10.24 -6.90
N GLU A 15 -6.36 -10.28 -5.68
CA GLU A 15 -6.02 -9.07 -4.93
C GLU A 15 -5.00 -8.20 -5.67
N ALA A 16 -3.99 -8.83 -6.28
CA ALA A 16 -2.99 -8.13 -7.08
C ALA A 16 -3.64 -7.40 -8.27
N ASP A 17 -4.53 -8.07 -9.01
CA ASP A 17 -5.23 -7.47 -10.16
C ASP A 17 -6.15 -6.31 -9.73
N GLU A 18 -6.87 -6.46 -8.61
CA GLU A 18 -7.69 -5.38 -8.05
C GLU A 18 -6.84 -4.17 -7.62
N LEU A 19 -5.72 -4.41 -6.94
CA LEU A 19 -4.79 -3.36 -6.55
C LEU A 19 -4.23 -2.63 -7.77
N GLU A 20 -3.77 -3.37 -8.79
CA GLU A 20 -3.28 -2.79 -10.04
C GLU A 20 -4.36 -1.94 -10.71
N LYS A 21 -5.60 -2.43 -10.81
CA LYS A 21 -6.74 -1.66 -11.34
C LYS A 21 -7.00 -0.39 -10.55
N GLN A 22 -7.02 -0.46 -9.22
CA GLN A 22 -7.30 0.68 -8.35
C GLN A 22 -6.21 1.75 -8.47
N TYR A 23 -4.94 1.36 -8.44
CA TYR A 23 -3.81 2.28 -8.58
C TYR A 23 -3.72 2.86 -10.00
N ARG A 24 -3.99 2.06 -11.02
CA ARG A 24 -4.01 2.53 -12.41
C ARG A 24 -5.11 3.56 -12.65
N ARG A 25 -6.30 3.39 -12.06
CA ARG A 25 -7.35 4.42 -12.06
C ARG A 25 -6.90 5.74 -11.42
N ARG A 26 -5.99 5.68 -10.45
CA ARG A 26 -5.38 6.85 -9.78
C ARG A 26 -4.15 7.40 -10.52
N GLY A 27 -3.75 6.80 -11.64
CA GLY A 27 -2.53 7.19 -12.38
C GLY A 27 -1.23 6.87 -11.63
N VAL A 28 -1.28 5.96 -10.65
CA VAL A 28 -0.12 5.54 -9.86
C VAL A 28 0.62 4.42 -10.60
N LYS A 29 1.95 4.49 -10.62
CA LYS A 29 2.77 3.41 -11.19
C LYS A 29 2.79 2.22 -10.23
N THR A 30 2.41 1.05 -10.72
CA THR A 30 2.47 -0.22 -10.00
C THR A 30 3.44 -1.16 -10.68
N GLU A 31 4.11 -1.97 -9.88
CA GLU A 31 4.95 -3.08 -10.30
C GLU A 31 4.54 -4.32 -9.50
N ARG A 32 4.44 -5.47 -10.15
CA ARG A 32 4.17 -6.74 -9.47
C ARG A 32 5.35 -7.68 -9.66
N SER A 33 5.75 -8.35 -8.60
CA SER A 33 6.77 -9.39 -8.62
C SER A 33 6.18 -10.67 -8.07
N LEU A 34 6.46 -11.79 -8.73
CA LEU A 34 6.15 -13.10 -8.19
C LEU A 34 7.11 -13.40 -7.02
N ASN A 35 6.59 -13.87 -5.89
CA ASN A 35 7.44 -14.27 -4.77
C ASN A 35 8.12 -15.62 -5.03
N HIS A 36 9.15 -15.92 -4.22
CA HIS A 36 9.88 -17.18 -4.27
C HIS A 36 8.96 -18.40 -4.05
N ASP A 37 7.86 -18.21 -3.32
CA ASP A 37 6.85 -19.23 -3.07
C ASP A 37 6.00 -19.58 -4.30
N CYS A 38 6.15 -18.85 -5.43
CA CYS A 38 5.41 -19.01 -6.70
C CYS A 38 3.88 -18.99 -6.62
N ILE A 39 3.33 -18.79 -5.43
CA ILE A 39 1.89 -18.77 -5.13
C ILE A 39 1.43 -17.33 -4.89
N HIS A 40 2.30 -16.53 -4.27
CA HIS A 40 1.99 -15.19 -3.83
C HIS A 40 2.64 -14.13 -4.71
N TRP A 41 1.97 -13.00 -4.83
CA TRP A 41 2.45 -11.81 -5.51
C TRP A 41 2.82 -10.73 -4.51
N THR A 42 3.90 -10.02 -4.81
CA THR A 42 4.26 -8.78 -4.14
C THR A 42 3.97 -7.62 -5.08
N VAL A 43 3.03 -6.74 -4.68
CA VAL A 43 2.67 -5.56 -5.47
C VAL A 43 3.33 -4.31 -4.86
N SER A 44 4.05 -3.57 -5.68
CA SER A 44 4.75 -2.34 -5.33
C SER A 44 4.07 -1.15 -5.99
N ALA A 45 3.57 -0.19 -5.22
CA ALA A 45 2.94 1.02 -5.75
C ALA A 45 3.77 2.26 -5.44
N LEU A 46 4.11 3.05 -6.46
CA LEU A 46 4.88 4.28 -6.31
C LEU A 46 3.96 5.43 -5.89
N LEU A 47 3.77 5.58 -4.58
CA LEU A 47 2.94 6.63 -4.02
C LEU A 47 3.80 7.84 -3.64
N PRO A 48 3.32 9.08 -3.88
CA PRO A 48 3.89 10.23 -3.19
C PRO A 48 3.64 10.04 -1.69
N GLU A 49 4.65 10.27 -0.87
CA GLU A 49 4.48 10.29 0.58
C GLU A 49 3.54 11.44 0.95
N PHE A 50 2.24 11.19 0.99
CA PHE A 50 1.36 12.00 1.82
C PHE A 50 1.69 11.60 3.24
N GLY A 51 2.36 12.50 3.96
CA GLY A 51 2.73 12.36 5.36
C GLY A 51 1.49 12.25 6.25
N HIS A 52 0.73 11.17 6.10
CA HIS A 52 -0.22 10.73 7.11
C HIS A 52 0.61 10.06 8.19
N VAL A 53 1.30 10.90 8.96
CA VAL A 53 1.59 10.57 10.35
C VAL A 53 0.21 10.20 10.90
N PRO A 54 -0.03 8.95 11.35
CA PRO A 54 -1.25 8.69 12.09
C PRO A 54 -1.16 9.62 13.29
N VAL A 55 -1.89 10.72 13.26
CA VAL A 55 -2.07 11.55 14.45
C VAL A 55 -2.82 10.64 15.39
N ARG A 56 -2.08 9.90 16.21
CA ARG A 56 -2.60 9.15 17.34
C ARG A 56 -3.14 10.20 18.29
N ARG A 57 -4.36 10.68 18.05
CA ARG A 57 -5.14 11.43 19.03
C ARG A 57 -5.41 10.46 20.16
N ARG A 58 -4.48 10.35 21.10
CA ARG A 58 -4.79 9.85 22.43
C ARG A 58 -5.70 10.92 23.03
N THR A 59 -7.01 10.77 22.88
CA THR A 59 -7.94 11.44 23.79
C THR A 59 -7.74 10.76 25.14
N CYS A 60 -6.77 11.22 25.92
CA CYS A 60 -6.75 10.96 27.35
C CYS A 60 -7.77 11.93 27.93
N SER A 61 -9.04 11.53 27.92
CA SER A 61 -10.08 12.16 28.71
C SER A 61 -9.62 12.12 30.16
N TYR A 62 -9.28 13.29 30.73
CA TYR A 62 -9.22 13.49 32.16
C TYR A 62 -10.54 13.01 32.76
N LEU A 63 -10.52 11.86 33.44
CA LEU A 63 -11.54 11.50 34.41
C LEU A 63 -11.38 12.48 35.58
N LYS A 64 -12.45 13.21 35.84
CA LYS A 64 -12.62 14.17 36.92
C LYS A 64 -13.43 13.53 38.04
#